data_AF-A0A914RYL8-F1
#
_entry.id   AF-A0A914RYL8-F1
#
_cell.length_a   1.000
_cell.length_b   1.000
_cell.length_c   1.000
_cell.angle_alpha   90.00
_cell.angle_beta   90.00
_cell.angle_gamma   90.00
#
_symmetry.space_group_name_H-M   'P 1'
#
loop_
_entity.id
_entity.type
_entity.pdbx_description
1 polymer ?
#
loop_
_entity_poly.entity_id
_entity_poly.type
_entity_poly.pdbx_seq_one_letter_code
_entity_poly.pdbx_strand_id
1 'polypeptide(L)' 'MKTSAITLLYGPVLINLIDSPGHVDFSGEVSAALFLSDIALLVIDVVEGVCSQTEFLLRKAINLNLDTIVVFNKLD' A
#
# COMPACT_ATOMS: atom_id res chain seq x y z
N MET A 1 9.52 -8.20 -7.90
CA MET A 1 8.13 -8.69 -7.71
C MET A 1 7.25 -7.79 -8.56
N LYS A 2 6.31 -8.33 -9.34
CA LYS A 2 5.39 -7.51 -10.16
C LYS A 2 4.10 -7.30 -9.38
N THR A 3 3.42 -6.19 -9.66
CA THR A 3 2.09 -5.93 -9.12
C THR A 3 1.15 -7.10 -9.41
N SER A 4 0.49 -7.62 -8.38
CA SER A 4 -0.42 -8.77 -8.47
C SER A 4 -1.72 -8.44 -7.74
N ALA A 5 -2.83 -9.06 -8.11
CA ALA A 5 -4.11 -8.82 -7.46
C ALA A 5 -4.79 -10.14 -7.09
N ILE A 6 -5.49 -10.15 -5.96
CA ILE A 6 -6.33 -11.25 -5.53
C ILE A 6 -7.66 -10.71 -5.00
N THR A 7 -8.73 -11.41 -5.31
CA THR A 7 -10.07 -11.09 -4.79
C THR A 7 -10.41 -12.04 -3.66
N LEU A 8 -10.82 -11.48 -2.52
CA LEU A 8 -11.23 -12.21 -1.33
C LEU A 8 -12.68 -11.88 -0.99
N LEU A 9 -13.42 -12.87 -0.50
CA LEU A 9 -14.78 -12.68 0.00
C LEU A 9 -14.75 -12.67 1.54
N TYR A 10 -15.25 -11.58 2.14
CA TYR A 10 -15.41 -11.46 3.59
C TYR A 10 -16.86 -11.09 3.92
N GLY A 11 -17.64 -12.09 4.36
CA GLY A 11 -19.08 -11.92 4.56
C GLY A 11 -19.78 -11.50 3.25
N PRO A 12 -20.55 -10.39 3.24
CA PRO A 12 -21.16 -9.87 2.02
C PRO A 12 -20.23 -8.96 1.19
N VAL A 13 -18.98 -8.75 1.62
CA VAL A 13 -18.05 -7.80 1.00
C VAL A 13 -17.04 -8.53 0.13
N LEU A 14 -16.88 -8.04 -1.10
CA LEU A 14 -15.82 -8.47 -2.02
C LEU A 14 -14.66 -7.48 -1.92
N ILE A 15 -13.47 -7.97 -1.55
CA ILE A 15 -12.27 -7.15 -1.34
C ILE A 15 -11.26 -7.52 -2.42
N ASN A 16 -10.82 -6.52 -3.19
CA ASN A 16 -9.73 -6.68 -4.15
C ASN A 16 -8.44 -6.16 -3.54
N LEU A 17 -7.51 -7.07 -3.24
CA LEU A 17 -6.19 -6.72 -2.74
C LEU A 17 -5.23 -6.62 -3.91
N ILE A 18 -4.57 -5.47 -4.03
CA ILE A 18 -3.51 -5.21 -5.01
C ILE A 18 -2.19 -5.18 -4.24
N ASP A 19 -1.37 -6.20 -4.46
CA ASP A 19 0.00 -6.26 -3.92
C ASP A 19 0.92 -5.45 -4.84
N SER A 20 1.55 -4.42 -4.27
CA SER A 20 2.45 -3.53 -5.00
C SER A 20 3.90 -3.71 -4.55
N PRO A 21 4.87 -3.65 -5.48
CA PRO A 21 6.27 -3.86 -5.15
C PRO A 21 6.84 -2.76 -4.24
N GLY A 22 7.54 -3.15 -3.18
CA GLY A 22 8.11 -2.21 -2.20
C GLY A 22 9.44 -1.55 -2.58
N HIS A 23 10.03 -1.82 -3.76
CA HIS A 23 11.34 -1.26 -4.14
C HIS A 23 11.19 0.02 -4.98
N VAL A 24 12.04 1.03 -4.75
CA VAL A 24 11.98 2.35 -5.39
C VAL A 24 11.94 2.31 -6.92
N ASP A 25 12.58 1.31 -7.52
CA ASP A 25 12.64 1.10 -8.98
C ASP A 25 11.26 0.83 -9.60
N PHE A 26 10.27 0.45 -8.79
CA PHE A 26 8.90 0.15 -9.24
C PHE A 26 7.90 1.25 -8.87
N SER A 27 8.37 2.47 -8.65
CA SER A 27 7.52 3.62 -8.28
C SER A 27 6.33 3.84 -9.23
N GLY A 28 6.48 3.57 -10.52
CA GLY A 28 5.39 3.64 -11.50
C GLY A 28 4.28 2.62 -11.24
N GLU A 29 4.64 1.38 -10.91
CA GLU A 29 3.69 0.31 -10.57
C GLU A 29 2.94 0.60 -9.27
N VAL A 30 3.66 1.05 -8.23
CA VAL A 30 3.05 1.45 -6.95
C VAL A 30 2.08 2.61 -7.14
N SER A 31 2.43 3.56 -8.01
CA SER A 31 1.56 4.68 -8.35
C SER A 31 0.27 4.21 -9.02
N ALA A 32 0.37 3.28 -9.98
CA ALA A 32 -0.79 2.71 -10.64
C ALA A 32 -1.69 1.95 -9.65
N ALA A 33 -1.10 1.18 -8.73
CA ALA A 33 -1.86 0.50 -7.68
C ALA A 33 -2.62 1.49 -6.79
N LEU A 34 -1.98 2.59 -6.36
CA LEU A 34 -2.63 3.64 -5.57
C LEU A 34 -3.79 4.31 -6.33
N PHE A 35 -3.64 4.57 -7.63
CA PHE A 35 -4.70 5.16 -8.46
C PHE A 35 -5.90 4.23 -8.69
N LEU A 36 -5.69 2.92 -8.65
CA LEU A 36 -6.74 1.91 -8.86
C LEU A 36 -7.46 1.50 -7.56
N SER A 37 -6.96 1.95 -6.41
CA SER A 37 -7.47 1.56 -5.10
C SER A 37 -8.39 2.61 -4.52
N ASP A 38 -9.40 2.18 -3.76
CA ASP A 38 -10.25 3.08 -2.95
C ASP A 38 -9.60 3.38 -1.59
N ILE A 39 -8.81 2.44 -1.07
CA ILE A 39 -8.12 2.51 0.23
C ILE A 39 -6.68 2.01 0.05
N ALA A 40 -5.71 2.68 0.67
CA ALA A 40 -4.33 2.20 0.75
C ALA A 40 -3.98 1.63 2.13
N LEU A 41 -3.27 0.51 2.15
CA LEU A 41 -2.63 -0.02 3.35
C LEU A 41 -1.14 0.33 3.30
N LEU A 42 -0.70 1.24 4.17
CA LEU A 42 0.71 1.59 4.32
C LEU A 42 1.34 0.74 5.42
N VAL A 43 2.07 -0.30 5.01
CA VAL A 43 2.74 -1.22 5.94
C VAL A 43 4.10 -0.66 6.34
N ILE A 44 4.34 -0.53 7.64
CA ILE A 44 5.58 -0.02 8.23
C ILE A 44 6.19 -1.11 9.09
N ASP A 45 7.42 -1.51 8.78
CA ASP A 45 8.23 -2.34 9.67
C ASP A 45 8.62 -1.50 10.89
N VAL A 46 8.27 -1.95 12.10
CA VAL A 46 8.56 -1.21 13.33
C VAL A 46 10.04 -1.15 13.67
N VAL A 47 10.84 -2.09 13.17
CA VAL A 47 12.30 -2.11 13.40
C VAL A 47 13.00 -1.05 12.54
N GLU A 48 12.57 -0.93 11.28
CA GLU A 48 13.14 0.06 10.35
C GLU A 48 12.52 1.45 10.53
N GLY A 49 11.25 1.52 10.94
CA GLY A 49 10.51 2.76 11.11
C GLY A 49 10.10 3.41 9.79
N VAL A 50 9.95 4.74 9.80
CA VAL A 50 9.54 5.51 8.63
C VAL A 50 10.77 5.88 7.80
N CYS A 51 10.92 5.22 6.65
CA CYS A 51 11.95 5.53 5.67
C CYS A 51 11.48 6.62 4.68
N SER A 52 12.41 7.23 3.94
CA SER A 52 12.11 8.26 2.92
C SER A 52 11.10 7.78 1.87
N GLN A 53 11.12 6.49 1.55
CA GLN A 53 10.19 5.87 0.62
C GLN A 53 8.77 5.78 1.19
N THR A 54 8.64 5.39 2.47
CA THR A 54 7.37 5.36 3.20
C THR A 54 6.74 6.75 3.26
N GLU A 55 7.55 7.77 3.57
CA GLU A 55 7.10 9.16 3.56
C GLU A 55 6.61 9.61 2.18
N PHE A 56 7.36 9.28 1.12
CA PHE A 56 6.97 9.62 -0.25
C PHE A 56 5.63 9.00 -0.64
N LEU A 57 5.43 7.71 -0.33
CA LEU A 57 4.17 7.01 -0.62
C LEU A 57 2.99 7.57 0.18
N LEU A 58 3.21 7.87 1.46
CA LEU A 58 2.19 8.51 2.29
C LEU A 58 1.77 9.87 1.73
N ARG A 59 2.74 10.73 1.37
CA ARG A 59 2.46 12.02 0.73
C ARG A 59 1.68 11.86 -0.58
N LYS A 60 2.02 10.84 -1.37
CA LYS A 60 1.32 10.55 -2.63
C LYS A 60 -0.12 10.11 -2.38
N ALA A 61 -0.36 9.22 -1.43
CA ALA A 61 -1.71 8.80 -1.05
C ALA A 61 -2.57 9.99 -0.56
N ILE A 62 -1.99 10.87 0.27
CA ILE A 62 -2.64 12.11 0.73
C ILE A 62 -2.99 13.02 -0.45
N ASN A 63 -2.06 13.23 -1.39
CA ASN A 63 -2.30 14.06 -2.57
C ASN A 63 -3.39 13.50 -3.50
N LEU A 64 -3.65 12.19 -3.43
CA LEU A 64 -4.72 11.52 -4.14
C LEU A 64 -6.05 11.52 -3.37
N ASN A 65 -6.09 12.13 -2.17
CA ASN A 65 -7.21 12.04 -1.22
C ASN A 65 -7.64 10.59 -0.96
N LEU A 66 -6.66 9.67 -0.91
CA LEU A 66 -6.91 8.25 -0.69
C LEU A 66 -6.97 7.95 0.80
N ASP A 67 -8.05 7.31 1.25
CA ASP A 67 -8.16 6.84 2.63
C ASP A 67 -7.03 5.84 2.91
N THR A 68 -6.15 6.19 3.84
CA THR A 68 -4.91 5.44 4.09
C THR A 68 -4.92 4.88 5.51
N ILE A 69 -4.76 3.57 5.63
CA ILE A 69 -4.63 2.87 6.90
C ILE A 69 -3.15 2.51 7.10
N VAL A 70 -2.57 2.97 8.20
CA VAL A 70 -1.19 2.63 8.57
C VAL A 70 -1.20 1.33 9.36
N VAL A 71 -0.36 0.37 8.94
CA VAL A 71 -0.23 -0.95 9.56
C VAL A 71 1.20 -1.12 10.07
N PHE A 72 1.36 -1.25 11.38
CA PHE A 72 2.65 -1.56 11.99
C PHE A 72 2.89 -3.07 11.96
N ASN A 73 3.97 -3.48 11.31
CA ASN A 73 4.35 -4.88 11.08
C ASN A 73 5.62 -5.24 11.86
N LYS A 74 5.82 -6.54 12.12
CA LYS A 74 6.93 -7.11 12.91
C LYS A 74 6.96 -6.64 14.38
N LEU A 75 5.81 -6.68 15.03
CA LEU A 75 5.67 -6.34 16.45
C LEU A 75 6.16 -7.46 17.39
N ASP A 76 6.39 -8.66 16.85
CA ASP A 76 7.03 -9.79 17.54
C ASP A 76 8.51 -9.52 17.84
#